data_AF-A0A5U2F0U2-F1
#
_entry.id   AF-A0A5U2F0U2-F1
#
_cell.length_a   1.000
_cell.length_b   1.000
_cell.length_c   1.000
_cell.angle_alpha   90.00
_cell.angle_beta   90.00
_cell.angle_gamma   90.00
#
_symmetry.space_group_name_H-M   'P 1'
#
loop_
_entity.id
_entity.type
_entity.pdbx_description
1 polymer ?
#
loop_
_entity_poly.entity_id
_entity_poly.type
_entity_poly.pdbx_seq_one_letter_code
_entity_poly.pdbx_strand_id
1 'polypeptide(L)'
;MLNQWVTAQECVGVSCFPGHDVNIRRHLEKLVANQPELRRKRAGSKALEFHISALPVAARAELLLKSGQVETSQGIIEIVRPQTESLDYGRQELWQRWDSASDAQRQLAGKWHPVVMLADELINSGVTAKTAFQTAARQFQVSAASLRDKYYQVQKYAKSDWVAVLIDKRGGSKHEAKKVEF
;
A
#
# COMPACT_ATOMS: atom_id res chain seq x y z
N MET A 1 -4.93 -12.43 8.43
CA MET A 1 -6.40 -12.40 8.23
C MET A 1 -7.06 -11.83 9.47
N LEU A 2 -8.00 -10.90 9.30
CA LEU A 2 -8.90 -10.56 10.40
C LEU A 2 -9.78 -11.80 10.66
N ASN A 3 -9.81 -12.26 11.90
CA ASN A 3 -10.82 -13.22 12.32
C ASN A 3 -12.18 -12.50 12.18
N GLN A 4 -13.26 -13.19 11.85
CA GLN A 4 -14.61 -12.58 11.71
C GLN A 4 -15.17 -11.96 13.01
N TRP A 5 -14.34 -11.90 14.06
CA TRP A 5 -14.63 -11.46 15.41
C TRP A 5 -13.64 -10.37 15.80
N VAL A 6 -14.17 -9.22 16.22
CA VAL A 6 -13.40 -8.03 16.60
C VAL A 6 -13.65 -7.64 18.04
N THR A 7 -12.62 -7.10 18.68
CA THR A 7 -12.67 -6.53 20.03
C THR A 7 -12.89 -5.02 19.96
N ALA A 8 -13.35 -4.43 21.05
CA ALA A 8 -13.50 -2.97 21.13
C ALA A 8 -12.17 -2.21 20.94
N GLN A 9 -11.05 -2.84 21.28
CA GLN A 9 -9.71 -2.27 21.12
C GLN A 9 -9.29 -2.19 19.64
N GLU A 10 -9.63 -3.20 18.83
CA GLU A 10 -9.36 -3.20 17.38
C GLU A 10 -10.20 -2.16 16.63
N CYS A 11 -11.33 -1.74 17.22
CA CYS A 11 -12.21 -0.70 16.70
C CYS A 11 -11.77 0.73 17.06
N VAL A 12 -10.72 0.92 17.86
CA VAL A 12 -10.22 2.25 18.23
C VAL A 12 -9.69 2.98 17.00
N GLY A 13 -10.09 4.24 16.84
CA GLY A 13 -9.68 5.07 15.70
C GLY A 13 -10.41 4.74 14.39
N VAL A 14 -11.47 3.93 14.44
CA VAL A 14 -12.42 3.79 13.33
C VAL A 14 -13.39 4.97 13.35
N SER A 15 -13.59 5.58 12.19
CA SER A 15 -14.31 6.85 12.03
C SER A 15 -15.75 6.89 12.58
N CYS A 16 -16.43 5.75 12.67
CA CYS A 16 -17.81 5.65 13.17
C CYS A 16 -17.92 5.41 14.68
N PHE A 17 -16.80 5.22 15.39
CA PHE A 17 -16.80 4.84 16.79
C PHE A 17 -16.25 5.97 17.69
N PRO A 18 -16.69 6.04 18.96
CA PRO A 18 -16.12 6.96 19.95
C PRO A 18 -14.61 6.71 20.15
N GLY A 19 -13.85 7.72 20.58
CA GLY A 19 -12.39 7.63 20.70
C GLY A 19 -11.85 6.66 21.76
N HIS A 20 -12.66 6.26 22.75
CA HIS A 20 -12.24 5.39 23.86
C HIS A 20 -12.90 4.01 23.81
N ASP A 21 -12.09 2.96 23.96
CA ASP A 21 -12.46 1.54 23.94
C ASP A 21 -13.69 1.20 24.80
N VAL A 22 -13.82 1.79 26.00
CA VAL A 22 -14.97 1.56 26.90
C VAL A 22 -16.28 2.03 26.27
N ASN A 23 -16.27 3.18 25.58
CA ASN A 23 -17.44 3.71 24.90
C ASN A 23 -17.75 2.92 23.63
N ILE A 24 -16.71 2.49 22.91
CA ILE A 24 -16.85 1.60 21.75
C ILE A 24 -17.52 0.29 22.18
N ARG A 25 -17.05 -0.34 23.25
CA ARG A 25 -17.62 -1.58 23.78
C ARG A 25 -19.11 -1.40 24.11
N ARG A 26 -19.48 -0.32 24.81
CA ARG A 26 -20.88 -0.03 25.13
C ARG A 26 -21.72 0.15 23.87
N HIS A 27 -21.17 0.78 22.84
CA HIS A 27 -21.84 0.96 21.56
C HIS A 27 -22.04 -0.39 20.84
N LEU A 28 -21.01 -1.23 20.78
CA LEU A 28 -21.09 -2.57 20.20
C LEU A 28 -22.09 -3.46 20.95
N GLU A 29 -22.10 -3.42 22.28
CA GLU A 29 -23.08 -4.14 23.10
C GLU A 29 -24.53 -3.72 22.79
N LYS A 30 -24.77 -2.44 22.45
CA LYS A 30 -26.09 -1.97 22.01
C LYS A 30 -26.47 -2.50 20.63
N LEU A 31 -25.52 -2.55 19.69
CA LEU A 31 -25.76 -3.05 18.33
C LEU A 31 -26.16 -4.53 18.31
N VAL A 32 -25.57 -5.33 19.18
CA VAL A 32 -25.85 -6.78 19.30
C VAL A 32 -26.93 -7.11 20.35
N ALA A 33 -27.59 -6.12 20.95
CA ALA A 33 -28.53 -6.35 22.05
C ALA A 33 -29.67 -7.31 21.68
N ASN A 34 -30.11 -7.28 20.41
CA ASN A 34 -31.17 -8.14 19.87
C ASN A 34 -30.62 -9.39 19.14
N GLN A 35 -29.30 -9.58 19.10
CA GLN A 35 -28.59 -10.60 18.33
C GLN A 35 -27.43 -11.19 19.16
N PRO A 36 -27.73 -11.93 20.25
CA PRO A 36 -26.71 -12.43 21.18
C PRO A 36 -25.71 -13.38 20.52
N GLU A 37 -26.07 -14.02 19.40
CA GLU A 37 -25.20 -14.87 18.58
C GLU A 37 -24.02 -14.13 17.96
N LEU A 38 -24.12 -12.80 17.79
CA LEU A 38 -23.05 -11.96 17.25
C LEU A 38 -22.11 -11.44 18.33
N ARG A 39 -22.24 -11.94 19.56
CA ARG A 39 -21.39 -11.60 20.70
C ARG A 39 -20.85 -12.87 21.34
N ARG A 40 -19.56 -12.89 21.66
CA ARG A 40 -18.97 -13.97 22.43
C ARG A 40 -17.90 -13.47 23.39
N LYS A 41 -17.56 -14.32 24.35
CA LYS A 41 -16.37 -14.15 25.19
C LYS A 41 -15.20 -14.82 24.49
N ARG A 42 -14.07 -14.12 24.34
CA ARG A 42 -12.84 -14.69 23.77
C ARG A 42 -12.35 -15.83 24.66
N ALA A 43 -12.07 -16.99 24.07
CA ALA A 43 -11.52 -18.14 24.79
C ALA A 43 -10.20 -17.75 25.50
N GLY A 44 -10.05 -18.15 26.76
CA GLY A 44 -8.84 -17.86 27.55
C GLY A 44 -8.72 -16.42 28.07
N SER A 45 -9.70 -15.53 27.84
CA SER A 45 -9.66 -14.16 28.37
C SER A 45 -11.02 -13.65 28.85
N LYS A 46 -11.03 -12.49 29.51
CA LYS A 46 -12.27 -11.77 29.86
C LYS A 46 -12.74 -10.81 28.75
N ALA A 47 -12.04 -10.77 27.61
CA ALA A 47 -12.40 -9.88 26.51
C ALA A 47 -13.69 -10.35 25.83
N LEU A 48 -14.52 -9.37 25.43
CA LEU A 48 -15.69 -9.59 24.59
C LEU A 48 -15.30 -9.36 23.13
N GLU A 49 -15.81 -10.22 22.27
CA GLU A 49 -15.69 -10.13 20.82
C GLU A 49 -17.07 -10.00 20.19
N PHE A 50 -17.11 -9.26 19.10
CA PHE A 50 -18.31 -8.97 18.33
C PHE A 50 -18.08 -9.41 16.88
N HIS A 51 -19.07 -10.05 16.28
CA HIS A 51 -18.96 -10.50 14.90
C HIS A 51 -18.96 -9.29 13.96
N ILE A 52 -18.13 -9.32 12.92
CA ILE A 52 -17.95 -8.18 12.01
C ILE A 52 -19.25 -7.75 11.31
N SER A 53 -20.20 -8.68 11.11
CA SER A 53 -21.51 -8.39 10.52
C SER A 53 -22.39 -7.47 11.38
N ALA A 54 -22.16 -7.42 12.70
CA ALA A 54 -22.90 -6.55 13.62
C ALA A 54 -22.51 -5.07 13.50
N LEU A 55 -21.37 -4.79 12.87
CA LEU A 55 -20.83 -3.45 12.77
C LEU A 55 -21.50 -2.67 11.62
N PRO A 56 -21.61 -1.34 11.73
CA PRO A 56 -22.03 -0.49 10.62
C PRO A 56 -21.15 -0.71 9.39
N VAL A 57 -21.73 -0.58 8.20
CA VAL A 57 -21.04 -0.81 6.91
C VAL A 57 -19.73 -0.01 6.81
N ALA A 58 -19.74 1.26 7.21
CA ALA A 58 -18.55 2.12 7.19
C ALA A 58 -17.45 1.58 8.13
N ALA A 59 -17.82 1.11 9.32
CA ALA A 59 -16.89 0.53 10.29
C ALA A 59 -16.24 -0.75 9.76
N ARG A 60 -17.08 -1.63 9.19
CA ARG A 60 -16.65 -2.91 8.65
C ARG A 60 -15.70 -2.72 7.48
N ALA A 61 -16.02 -1.83 6.55
CA ALA A 61 -15.14 -1.50 5.43
C ALA A 61 -13.77 -0.98 5.90
N GLU A 62 -13.75 -0.10 6.90
CA GLU A 62 -12.49 0.45 7.43
C GLU A 62 -11.63 -0.62 8.13
N LEU A 63 -12.24 -1.48 8.94
CA LEU A 63 -11.55 -2.57 9.64
C LEU A 63 -10.99 -3.61 8.66
N LEU A 64 -11.78 -4.02 7.67
CA LEU A 64 -11.33 -4.93 6.62
C LEU A 64 -10.19 -4.30 5.83
N LEU A 65 -10.30 -3.02 5.46
CA LEU A 65 -9.23 -2.35 4.74
C LEU A 65 -7.92 -2.33 5.54
N LYS A 66 -7.99 -2.05 6.85
CA LYS A 66 -6.82 -2.09 7.76
C LYS A 66 -6.18 -3.48 7.82
N SER A 67 -6.96 -4.56 7.77
CA SER A 67 -6.44 -5.93 7.74
C SER A 67 -6.03 -6.42 6.35
N GLY A 68 -6.09 -5.56 5.33
CA GLY A 68 -5.78 -5.94 3.95
C GLY A 68 -6.85 -6.82 3.32
N GLN A 69 -8.11 -6.66 3.71
CA GLN A 69 -9.26 -7.39 3.18
C GLN A 69 -10.33 -6.42 2.67
N VAL A 70 -11.27 -6.92 1.86
CA VAL A 70 -12.43 -6.14 1.39
C VAL A 70 -13.66 -7.03 1.27
N GLU A 71 -14.82 -6.50 1.64
CA GLU A 71 -16.11 -7.17 1.47
C GLU A 71 -16.66 -6.93 0.06
N THR A 72 -17.02 -8.01 -0.63
CA THR A 72 -17.57 -8.00 -1.99
C THR A 72 -18.82 -8.89 -2.04
N SER A 73 -19.52 -8.90 -3.18
CA SER A 73 -20.63 -9.84 -3.42
C SER A 73 -20.21 -11.31 -3.37
N GLN A 74 -18.92 -11.60 -3.49
CA GLN A 74 -18.34 -12.95 -3.38
C GLN A 74 -17.83 -13.26 -1.97
N GLY A 75 -18.08 -12.37 -1.00
CA GLY A 75 -17.59 -12.48 0.37
C GLY A 75 -16.36 -11.60 0.63
N ILE A 76 -15.67 -11.90 1.74
CA ILE A 76 -14.47 -11.17 2.16
C ILE A 76 -13.27 -11.75 1.41
N ILE A 77 -12.61 -10.93 0.60
CA ILE A 77 -11.41 -11.30 -0.17
C ILE A 77 -10.18 -10.56 0.37
N GLU A 78 -9.01 -11.17 0.23
CA GLU A 78 -7.74 -10.52 0.56
C GLU A 78 -7.32 -9.55 -0.56
N ILE A 79 -6.96 -8.34 -0.16
CA ILE A 79 -6.36 -7.36 -1.04
C ILE A 79 -4.92 -7.78 -1.27
N VAL A 80 -4.59 -8.14 -2.51
CA VAL A 80 -3.21 -8.34 -2.94
C VAL A 80 -2.51 -6.98 -2.87
N ARG A 81 -1.82 -6.74 -1.75
CA ARG A 81 -0.89 -5.62 -1.63
C ARG A 81 0.45 -6.09 -2.19
N PRO A 82 1.10 -5.30 -3.06
CA PRO A 82 2.48 -5.58 -3.44
C PRO A 82 3.28 -5.62 -2.14
N GLN A 83 3.76 -6.81 -1.75
CA GLN A 83 4.68 -6.91 -0.64
C GLN A 83 5.94 -6.16 -1.06
N THR A 84 6.28 -5.08 -0.36
CA THR A 84 7.63 -4.54 -0.40
C THR A 84 8.49 -5.52 0.39
N GLU A 85 8.88 -6.63 -0.24
CA GLU A 85 9.81 -7.58 0.33
C GLU A 85 11.10 -6.84 0.70
N SER A 86 11.57 -7.08 1.93
CA SER A 86 12.76 -6.47 2.48
C SER A 86 14.01 -6.90 1.71
N LEU A 87 14.63 -5.93 1.04
CA LEU A 87 16.07 -5.60 1.06
C LEU A 87 17.11 -6.70 0.75
N ASP A 88 16.84 -7.66 -0.14
CA ASP A 88 17.89 -8.50 -0.74
C ASP A 88 17.96 -8.39 -2.27
N TYR A 89 17.62 -7.22 -2.82
CA TYR A 89 17.64 -6.96 -4.26
C TYR A 89 19.02 -6.58 -4.83
N GLY A 90 20.11 -7.01 -4.19
CA GLY A 90 21.46 -6.64 -4.62
C GLY A 90 21.66 -5.12 -4.60
N ARG A 91 21.36 -4.47 -3.45
CA ARG A 91 21.43 -3.01 -3.29
C ARG A 91 22.77 -2.42 -3.76
N GLN A 92 23.88 -3.13 -3.53
CA GLN A 92 25.20 -2.72 -4.00
C GLN A 92 25.27 -2.63 -5.52
N GLU A 93 24.76 -3.62 -6.26
CA GLU A 93 24.74 -3.60 -7.74
C GLU A 93 23.88 -2.46 -8.27
N LEU A 94 22.75 -2.19 -7.60
CA LEU A 94 21.87 -1.08 -7.94
C LEU A 94 22.60 0.27 -7.83
N TRP A 95 23.33 0.50 -6.74
CA TRP A 95 24.10 1.71 -6.54
C TRP A 95 25.37 1.77 -7.39
N GLN A 96 26.01 0.63 -7.70
CA GLN A 96 27.08 0.58 -8.70
C GLN A 96 26.60 1.02 -10.08
N ARG A 97 25.37 0.64 -10.48
CA ARG A 97 24.76 1.14 -11.73
C ARG A 97 24.59 2.65 -11.70
N TRP A 98 24.13 3.20 -10.58
CA TRP A 98 24.06 4.65 -10.38
C TRP A 98 25.43 5.32 -10.50
N ASP A 99 26.45 4.75 -9.87
CA ASP A 99 27.83 5.26 -9.90
C ASP A 99 28.44 5.19 -11.31
N SER A 100 28.08 4.19 -12.10
CA SER A 100 28.51 4.05 -13.49
C SER A 100 27.67 4.85 -14.51
N ALA A 101 26.52 5.39 -14.09
CA ALA A 101 25.61 6.11 -14.97
C ALA A 101 26.16 7.48 -15.36
N SER A 102 25.85 7.93 -16.58
CA SER A 102 26.22 9.27 -17.05
C SER A 102 25.43 10.36 -16.33
N ASP A 103 25.98 11.58 -16.33
CA ASP A 103 25.29 12.74 -15.74
C ASP A 103 23.90 12.97 -16.34
N ALA A 104 23.73 12.73 -17.64
CA ALA A 104 22.43 12.81 -18.31
C ALA A 104 21.43 11.78 -17.76
N GLN A 105 21.86 10.55 -17.48
CA GLN A 105 21.02 9.51 -16.87
C GLN A 105 20.64 9.88 -15.43
N ARG A 106 21.60 10.36 -14.63
CA ARG A 106 21.36 10.80 -13.25
C ARG A 106 20.43 12.01 -13.19
N GLN A 107 20.59 12.98 -14.10
CA GLN A 107 19.67 14.12 -14.22
C GLN A 107 18.26 13.67 -14.59
N LEU A 108 18.12 12.72 -15.52
CA LEU A 108 16.80 12.19 -15.89
C LEU A 108 16.15 11.46 -14.70
N ALA A 109 16.89 10.63 -13.99
CA ALA A 109 16.39 9.97 -12.77
C ALA A 109 16.00 10.99 -11.69
N GLY A 110 16.81 12.04 -11.51
CA GLY A 110 16.52 13.15 -10.61
C GLY A 110 15.27 13.94 -10.99
N LYS A 111 14.96 14.09 -12.29
CA LYS A 111 13.71 14.68 -12.76
C LYS A 111 12.49 13.81 -12.44
N TRP A 112 12.62 12.49 -12.57
CA TRP A 112 11.52 11.54 -12.32
C TRP A 112 11.29 11.28 -10.82
N HIS A 113 12.33 11.36 -10.00
CA HIS A 113 12.24 11.08 -8.56
C HIS A 113 11.13 11.87 -7.84
N PRO A 114 11.06 13.22 -7.91
CA PRO A 114 10.01 13.97 -7.24
C PRO A 114 8.61 13.67 -7.80
N VAL A 115 8.49 13.30 -9.09
CA VAL A 115 7.19 12.94 -9.69
C VAL A 115 6.64 11.66 -9.06
N VAL A 116 7.51 10.65 -8.92
CA VAL A 116 7.15 9.35 -8.36
C VAL A 116 6.88 9.44 -6.86
N MET A 117 7.65 10.26 -6.14
CA MET A 117 7.42 10.56 -4.73
C MET A 117 6.07 11.25 -4.50
N LEU A 118 5.72 12.26 -5.31
CA LEU A 118 4.41 12.93 -5.19
C LEU A 118 3.24 11.96 -5.44
N ALA A 119 3.39 11.06 -6.43
CA ALA A 119 2.36 10.04 -6.69
C ALA A 119 2.18 9.10 -5.49
N ASP A 120 3.28 8.67 -4.85
CA ASP A 120 3.26 7.86 -3.64
C ASP A 120 2.57 8.57 -2.47
N GLU A 121 2.91 9.84 -2.23
CA GLU A 121 2.31 10.66 -1.16
C GLU A 121 0.80 10.80 -1.33
N LEU A 122 0.32 11.07 -2.56
CA LEU A 122 -1.10 11.18 -2.87
C LEU A 122 -1.83 9.85 -2.65
N ILE A 123 -1.24 8.73 -3.09
CA ILE A 123 -1.82 7.40 -2.87
C ILE A 123 -1.91 7.11 -1.36
N ASN A 124 -0.85 7.41 -0.62
CA ASN A 124 -0.78 7.19 0.83
C ASN A 124 -1.71 8.11 1.62
N SER A 125 -2.08 9.28 1.08
CA SER A 125 -3.10 10.17 1.66
C SER A 125 -4.54 9.74 1.34
N GLY A 126 -4.74 8.59 0.68
CA GLY A 126 -6.06 8.06 0.34
C GLY A 126 -6.62 8.54 -1.01
N VAL A 127 -5.85 9.26 -1.82
CA VAL A 127 -6.25 9.61 -3.19
C VAL A 127 -6.19 8.36 -4.06
N THR A 128 -7.19 8.16 -4.92
CA THR A 128 -7.18 7.00 -5.83
C THR A 128 -5.95 7.03 -6.73
N ALA A 129 -5.35 5.87 -7.02
CA ALA A 129 -4.14 5.78 -7.85
C ALA A 129 -4.30 6.49 -9.21
N LYS A 130 -5.48 6.38 -9.85
CA LYS A 130 -5.80 7.07 -11.10
C LYS A 130 -5.67 8.59 -10.94
N THR A 131 -6.32 9.16 -9.93
CA THR A 131 -6.27 10.60 -9.66
C THR A 131 -4.86 11.03 -9.24
N ALA A 132 -4.18 10.25 -8.40
CA ALA A 132 -2.82 10.53 -7.96
C ALA A 132 -1.84 10.64 -9.15
N PHE A 133 -1.86 9.66 -10.07
CA PHE A 133 -1.01 9.69 -11.26
C PHE A 133 -1.36 10.85 -12.19
N GLN A 134 -2.64 11.17 -12.40
CA GLN A 134 -3.05 12.30 -13.23
C GLN A 134 -2.59 13.64 -12.63
N THR A 135 -2.76 13.83 -11.32
CA THR A 135 -2.36 15.04 -10.60
C THR A 135 -0.85 15.24 -10.65
N ALA A 136 -0.08 14.21 -10.29
CA ALA A 136 1.39 14.29 -10.30
C ALA A 136 1.93 14.49 -11.73
N ALA A 137 1.39 13.78 -12.72
CA ALA A 137 1.79 13.94 -14.10
C ALA A 137 1.54 15.35 -14.64
N ARG A 138 0.39 15.95 -14.29
CA ARG A 138 0.06 17.33 -14.65
C ARG A 138 1.00 18.34 -14.02
N GLN A 139 1.32 18.17 -12.73
CA GLN A 139 2.23 19.07 -12.00
C GLN A 139 3.63 19.14 -12.63
N PHE A 140 4.14 18.00 -13.07
CA PHE A 140 5.49 17.88 -13.63
C PHE A 140 5.54 17.82 -15.17
N GLN A 141 4.40 18.00 -15.84
CA GLN A 141 4.25 17.93 -17.31
C GLN A 141 4.83 16.63 -17.92
N VAL A 142 4.55 15.49 -17.29
CA VAL A 142 4.95 14.17 -17.79
C VAL A 142 3.74 13.33 -18.18
N SER A 143 3.98 12.20 -18.85
CA SER A 143 2.91 11.23 -19.14
C SER A 143 2.49 10.47 -17.87
N ALA A 144 1.18 10.47 -17.59
CA ALA A 144 0.60 9.68 -16.49
C ALA A 144 0.82 8.17 -16.68
N ALA A 145 0.87 7.69 -17.92
CA ALA A 145 1.17 6.29 -18.21
C ALA A 145 2.62 5.95 -17.85
N SER A 146 3.59 6.78 -18.28
CA SER A 146 5.01 6.58 -17.96
C SER A 146 5.28 6.70 -16.46
N LEU A 147 4.59 7.62 -15.78
CA LEU A 147 4.66 7.76 -14.32
C LEU A 147 4.16 6.48 -13.63
N ARG A 148 3.00 5.97 -14.03
CA ARG A 148 2.45 4.72 -13.48
C ARG A 148 3.41 3.55 -13.65
N ASP A 149 3.99 3.39 -14.83
CA ASP A 149 4.91 2.28 -15.11
C ASP A 149 6.20 2.39 -14.27
N LYS A 150 6.76 3.60 -14.14
CA LYS A 150 7.91 3.88 -13.25
C LYS A 150 7.57 3.69 -11.77
N TYR A 151 6.38 4.08 -11.34
CA TYR A 151 5.92 3.91 -9.96
C TYR A 151 5.90 2.43 -9.58
N TYR A 152 5.27 1.57 -10.38
CA TYR A 152 5.25 0.13 -10.12
C TYR A 152 6.63 -0.54 -10.25
N GLN A 153 7.54 0.05 -11.02
CA GLN A 153 8.94 -0.38 -11.06
C GLN A 153 9.64 -0.10 -9.73
N VAL A 154 9.53 1.12 -9.18
CA VAL A 154 10.24 1.50 -7.95
C VAL A 154 9.58 0.97 -6.67
N GLN A 155 8.27 0.70 -6.69
CA GLN A 155 7.50 0.25 -5.52
C GLN A 155 8.05 -1.02 -4.85
N LYS A 156 8.81 -1.83 -5.61
CA LYS A 156 9.47 -3.06 -5.14
C LYS A 156 10.75 -2.80 -4.32
N TYR A 157 11.24 -1.56 -4.32
CA TYR A 157 12.51 -1.16 -3.71
C TYR A 157 12.25 -0.20 -2.54
N ALA A 158 13.22 -0.07 -1.63
CA ALA A 158 13.15 0.93 -0.58
C ALA A 158 13.12 2.34 -1.16
N LYS A 159 12.35 3.25 -0.53
CA LYS A 159 12.19 4.64 -1.01
C LYS A 159 13.53 5.37 -1.18
N SER A 160 14.51 5.09 -0.32
CA SER A 160 15.86 5.64 -0.41
C SER A 160 16.61 5.26 -1.69
N ASP A 161 16.23 4.15 -2.31
CA ASP A 161 16.90 3.59 -3.49
C ASP A 161 16.11 3.88 -4.78
N TRP A 162 14.94 4.53 -4.71
CA TRP A 162 14.09 4.81 -5.87
C TRP A 162 14.81 5.61 -6.95
N VAL A 163 15.65 6.58 -6.57
CA VAL A 163 16.41 7.38 -7.53
C VAL A 163 17.38 6.51 -8.35
N ALA A 164 18.00 5.50 -7.72
CA ALA A 164 18.89 4.57 -8.39
C ALA A 164 18.14 3.63 -9.35
N VAL A 165 16.93 3.21 -8.98
CA VAL A 165 16.06 2.36 -9.83
C VAL A 165 15.58 3.11 -11.08
N LEU A 166 15.42 4.43 -10.99
CA LEU A 166 14.95 5.28 -12.09
C LEU A 166 16.00 5.52 -13.18
N ILE A 167 17.25 5.10 -12.97
CA ILE A 167 18.25 5.06 -14.04
C ILE A 167 17.74 4.16 -15.16
N ASP A 168 17.63 4.75 -16.36
CA ASP A 168 17.13 4.04 -17.52
C ASP A 168 18.07 2.89 -17.90
N LYS A 169 17.56 1.66 -17.85
CA LYS A 169 18.29 0.45 -18.28
C LYS A 169 18.69 0.51 -19.75
N ARG A 170 17.97 1.28 -20.58
CA ARG A 170 18.20 1.34 -22.04
C ARG A 170 19.54 1.95 -22.43
N GLY A 171 20.14 2.78 -21.56
CA GLY A 171 21.46 3.38 -21.82
C GLY A 171 22.65 2.48 -21.48
N GLY A 172 22.41 1.31 -20.88
CA GLY A 172 23.45 0.36 -20.44
C GLY A 172 23.64 -0.86 -21.33
N SER A 173 22.74 -1.11 -22.30
CA SER A 173 22.96 -2.15 -23.30
C SER A 173 24.00 -1.68 -24.31
N LYS A 174 25.29 -1.76 -23.93
CA LYS A 174 26.31 -2.01 -24.96
C LYS A 174 25.86 -3.27 -25.67
N HIS A 175 25.52 -3.16 -26.95
CA HIS A 175 25.44 -4.32 -27.82
C HIS A 175 26.79 -5.04 -27.69
N GLU A 176 26.81 -6.18 -26.98
CA GLU A 176 27.84 -7.18 -27.18
C GLU A 176 27.62 -7.69 -28.61
N ALA A 177 28.21 -6.98 -29.57
CA ALA A 177 28.41 -7.50 -30.89
C ALA A 177 29.34 -8.70 -30.71
N LYS A 178 28.76 -9.90 -30.64
CA LYS A 178 29.51 -11.14 -30.82
C LYS A 178 30.21 -11.02 -32.17
N LYS A 179 31.51 -10.72 -32.10
CA LYS A 179 32.41 -10.84 -33.24
C LYS A 179 32.49 -12.34 -33.53
N VAL A 180 31.71 -12.79 -34.51
CA VAL A 180 31.86 -14.13 -35.06
C VAL A 180 33.12 -14.05 -35.92
N GLU A 181 34.20 -14.64 -35.44
CA GLU A 181 35.39 -14.88 -36.26
C GLU A 181 35.07 -16.03 -37.22
N PHE A 182 35.30 -15.77 -38.51
CA PHE A 182 35.27 -16.77 -39.58
C PHE A 182 36.61 -17.50 -39.63
#